data_AF-A0A937ZF06-F1
#
_entry.id   AF-A0A937ZF06-F1
#
_cell.length_a   1.000
_cell.length_b   1.000
_cell.length_c   1.000
_cell.angle_alpha   90.00
_cell.angle_beta   90.00
_cell.angle_gamma   90.00
#
_symmetry.space_group_name_H-M   'P 1'
#
loop_
_entity.id
_entity.type
_entity.pdbx_description
1 polymer ?
#
loop_
_entity_poly.entity_id
_entity_poly.type
_entity_poly.pdbx_seq_one_letter_code
_entity_poly.pdbx_strand_id
1 'polypeptide(L)'
;MNQPVVGVPQMLPAQVIDTSTDSREILRHARMAARRRKLQDWFVVDVDAHHVETVSWQEVVQYIDDPVVRDQALYFHRDRIGAPPYGLNGDLGLRYQSVGGRIPHQDGLREKVEDTSVHRDVTLTRRAMDSLGVDNMVVFPTPMLFLGLHPQPEMEVWLSRAYNKWMQEKLLSADDRIKFLAVLPYNTPEESERVVQETAGKKGIIGYAIPSTRHAPVHHNKYMRLYRMIEETGMPVSFHAGYHWDDPSLKTVNRFLGMHALGFAWPNIVHCTNWILNGIPIRFPKLKVIWIESGIAWAPFLMQRLDDQFLMRPSEAPHLKRLPSEYMRDHCWYTTQPMEATNLKALECTMEMIKADTQLLFASDWPHFDFDVPSEITDLPFLSEQAKRNILGLNAAKIFNLDPTPVKQL
;
A
#
# COMPACT_ATOMS: atom_id res chain seq x y z
N MET A 1 16.59 23.05 -55.08
CA MET A 1 16.82 21.66 -54.65
C MET A 1 17.67 21.70 -53.41
N ASN A 2 17.10 21.54 -52.22
CA ASN A 2 17.87 21.30 -51.00
C ASN A 2 17.53 19.89 -50.53
N GLN A 3 18.51 19.00 -50.65
CA GLN A 3 18.41 17.64 -50.11
C GLN A 3 18.31 17.69 -48.58
N PRO A 4 17.57 16.76 -47.95
CA PRO A 4 17.53 16.67 -46.49
C PRO A 4 18.91 16.28 -45.96
N VAL A 5 19.41 17.04 -44.98
CA VAL A 5 20.61 16.70 -44.22
C VAL A 5 20.35 15.41 -43.45
N VAL A 6 21.02 14.33 -43.87
CA VAL A 6 21.07 13.06 -43.13
C VAL A 6 21.92 13.28 -41.88
N GLY A 7 21.38 12.94 -40.70
CA GLY A 7 22.21 12.72 -39.51
C GLY A 7 22.04 13.66 -38.31
N VAL A 8 20.89 14.30 -38.11
CA VAL A 8 20.55 14.82 -36.78
C VAL A 8 19.73 13.73 -36.05
N PRO A 9 20.20 13.17 -34.93
CA PRO A 9 19.35 12.34 -34.07
C PRO A 9 18.17 13.21 -33.65
N GLN A 10 16.99 12.95 -34.22
CA GLN A 10 15.79 13.58 -33.74
C GLN A 10 15.57 13.03 -32.33
N MET A 11 15.78 13.85 -31.30
CA MET A 11 15.32 13.47 -29.97
C MET A 11 13.83 13.20 -30.12
N LEU A 12 13.43 11.95 -29.88
CA LEU A 12 12.02 11.64 -29.71
C LEU A 12 11.49 12.61 -28.65
N PRO A 13 10.36 13.29 -28.88
CA PRO A 13 9.80 14.18 -27.88
C PRO A 13 9.70 13.39 -26.57
N ALA A 14 10.20 13.98 -25.47
CA ALA A 14 9.99 13.39 -24.16
C ALA A 14 8.48 13.15 -24.03
N GLN A 15 8.10 11.89 -23.84
CA GLN A 15 6.69 11.55 -23.63
C GLN A 15 6.28 12.26 -22.34
N VAL A 16 5.50 13.33 -22.47
CA VAL A 16 4.99 14.09 -21.33
C VAL A 16 3.87 13.26 -20.76
N ILE A 17 4.17 12.46 -19.73
CA ILE A 17 3.13 11.82 -18.92
C ILE A 17 2.55 12.91 -18.02
N ASP A 18 1.22 12.97 -17.96
CA ASP A 18 0.48 13.88 -17.11
C ASP A 18 -0.72 13.20 -16.42
N THR A 19 -1.46 13.98 -15.64
CA THR A 19 -2.69 13.57 -14.94
C THR A 19 -3.78 13.01 -15.87
N SER A 20 -3.73 13.31 -17.17
CA SER A 20 -4.75 12.91 -18.16
C SER A 20 -4.28 11.78 -19.08
N THR A 21 -2.99 11.41 -19.01
CA THR A 21 -2.37 10.37 -19.83
C THR A 21 -3.00 9.02 -19.52
N ASP A 22 -3.33 8.24 -20.56
CA ASP A 22 -4.00 6.96 -20.40
C ASP A 22 -3.09 5.91 -19.73
N SER A 23 -3.57 5.27 -18.66
CA SER A 23 -2.85 4.22 -17.93
C SER A 23 -2.34 3.12 -18.88
N ARG A 24 -3.08 2.81 -19.95
CA ARG A 24 -2.70 1.76 -20.93
C ARG A 24 -1.49 2.17 -21.77
N GLU A 25 -1.25 3.46 -21.96
CA GLU A 25 -0.06 3.96 -22.65
C GLU A 25 1.16 3.88 -21.74
N ILE A 26 1.02 4.29 -20.48
CA ILE A 26 2.08 4.23 -19.47
C ILE A 26 2.49 2.78 -19.23
N LEU A 27 1.51 1.89 -19.07
CA LEU A 27 1.71 0.46 -18.78
C LEU A 27 1.84 -0.41 -20.04
N ARG A 28 1.97 0.19 -21.24
CA ARG A 28 2.04 -0.57 -22.51
C ARG A 28 3.15 -1.62 -22.50
N HIS A 29 4.33 -1.26 -21.99
CA HIS A 29 5.46 -2.19 -21.91
C HIS A 29 5.24 -3.28 -20.86
N ALA A 30 4.59 -2.96 -19.74
CA ALA A 30 4.17 -3.95 -18.75
C ALA A 30 3.23 -4.99 -19.37
N ARG A 31 2.27 -4.55 -20.18
CA ARG A 31 1.34 -5.45 -20.89
C ARG A 31 2.03 -6.38 -21.88
N MET A 32 2.96 -5.83 -22.67
CA MET A 32 3.78 -6.63 -23.58
C MET A 32 4.66 -7.64 -22.82
N ALA A 33 5.22 -7.21 -21.69
CA ALA A 33 6.01 -8.04 -20.80
C ALA A 33 5.19 -9.19 -20.19
N ALA A 34 3.96 -8.94 -19.77
CA ALA A 34 3.03 -9.93 -19.22
C ALA A 34 2.68 -11.00 -20.26
N ARG A 35 2.33 -10.60 -21.49
CA ARG A 35 2.05 -11.53 -22.61
C ARG A 35 3.26 -12.37 -22.98
N ARG A 36 4.44 -11.75 -23.12
CA ARG A 36 5.69 -12.44 -23.46
C ARG A 36 6.04 -13.53 -22.43
N ARG A 37 5.76 -13.27 -21.15
CA ARG A 37 6.02 -14.16 -20.03
C ARG A 37 4.90 -15.16 -19.76
N LYS A 38 3.84 -15.13 -20.57
CA LYS A 38 2.66 -15.98 -20.43
C LYS A 38 1.99 -15.86 -19.07
N LEU A 39 1.93 -14.64 -18.52
CA LEU A 39 1.31 -14.43 -17.19
C LEU A 39 -0.19 -14.79 -17.18
N GLN A 40 -0.84 -14.97 -18.33
CA GLN A 40 -2.21 -15.47 -18.38
C GLN A 40 -2.37 -16.86 -17.73
N ASP A 41 -1.30 -17.65 -17.67
CA ASP A 41 -1.29 -19.01 -17.09
C ASP A 41 -0.90 -19.00 -15.59
N TRP A 42 -0.65 -17.83 -15.01
CA TRP A 42 -0.17 -17.65 -13.64
C TRP A 42 -1.24 -16.92 -12.84
N PHE A 43 -1.48 -17.31 -11.59
CA PHE A 43 -2.32 -16.52 -10.70
C PHE A 43 -1.47 -15.39 -10.11
N VAL A 44 -1.87 -14.14 -10.34
CA VAL A 44 -1.11 -12.95 -9.93
C VAL A 44 -2.01 -12.03 -9.13
N VAL A 45 -1.57 -11.62 -7.95
CA VAL A 45 -2.28 -10.70 -7.07
C VAL A 45 -1.38 -9.51 -6.82
N ASP A 46 -1.89 -8.33 -7.13
CA ASP A 46 -1.29 -7.08 -6.71
C ASP A 46 -1.83 -6.72 -5.33
N VAL A 47 -0.99 -6.80 -4.30
CA VAL A 47 -1.41 -6.55 -2.92
C VAL A 47 -1.35 -5.09 -2.51
N ASP A 48 -0.87 -4.22 -3.39
CA ASP A 48 -0.75 -2.79 -3.13
C ASP A 48 -0.82 -1.99 -4.42
N ALA A 49 -1.91 -1.24 -4.56
CA ALA A 49 -2.16 -0.28 -5.62
C ALA A 49 -3.08 0.80 -5.06
N HIS A 50 -3.16 1.93 -5.73
CA HIS A 50 -3.86 3.10 -5.24
C HIS A 50 -4.91 3.62 -6.22
N HIS A 51 -5.88 4.31 -5.65
CA HIS A 51 -6.63 5.33 -6.36
C HIS A 51 -6.46 6.67 -5.65
N VAL A 52 -6.76 7.76 -6.34
CA VAL A 52 -6.64 9.10 -5.78
C VAL A 52 -8.02 9.57 -5.34
N GLU A 53 -8.39 9.26 -4.10
CA GLU A 53 -9.73 9.48 -3.53
C GLU A 53 -10.15 10.96 -3.50
N THR A 54 -9.19 11.89 -3.58
CA THR A 54 -9.50 13.33 -3.65
C THR A 54 -10.25 13.72 -4.92
N VAL A 55 -10.15 12.94 -6.00
CA VAL A 55 -10.97 13.12 -7.21
C VAL A 55 -12.43 12.76 -6.94
N SER A 56 -12.67 11.83 -6.00
CA SER A 56 -13.99 11.32 -5.62
C SER A 56 -14.46 11.88 -4.27
N TRP A 57 -13.82 12.94 -3.75
CA TRP A 57 -14.01 13.43 -2.38
C TRP A 57 -15.45 13.87 -2.10
N GLN A 58 -16.11 14.46 -3.09
CA GLN A 58 -17.53 14.85 -3.01
C GLN A 58 -18.46 13.66 -2.78
N GLU A 59 -18.10 12.47 -3.26
CA GLU A 59 -18.86 11.25 -3.03
C GLU A 59 -18.53 10.67 -1.66
N VAL A 60 -17.25 10.57 -1.31
CA VAL A 60 -16.79 10.00 -0.04
C VAL A 60 -17.45 10.69 1.16
N VAL A 61 -17.50 12.03 1.17
CA VAL A 61 -18.09 12.77 2.31
C VAL A 61 -19.61 12.52 2.48
N GLN A 62 -20.32 12.04 1.45
CA GLN A 62 -21.74 11.67 1.57
C GLN A 62 -21.95 10.45 2.47
N TYR A 63 -20.90 9.64 2.68
CA TYR A 63 -20.92 8.44 3.51
C TYR A 63 -20.58 8.72 4.98
N ILE A 64 -20.37 9.98 5.37
CA ILE A 64 -20.20 10.35 6.77
C ILE A 64 -21.51 10.04 7.52
N ASP A 65 -21.38 9.27 8.60
CA ASP A 65 -22.51 8.77 9.40
C ASP A 65 -23.22 9.89 10.17
N ASP A 66 -22.46 10.79 10.77
CA ASP A 66 -23.01 11.92 11.52
C ASP A 66 -23.62 12.94 10.53
N PRO A 67 -24.95 13.20 10.62
CA PRO A 67 -25.63 14.06 9.66
C PRO A 67 -25.18 15.53 9.74
N VAL A 68 -24.74 16.00 10.91
CA VAL A 68 -24.25 17.38 11.09
C VAL A 68 -22.87 17.51 10.45
N VAL A 69 -21.97 16.56 10.72
CA VAL A 69 -20.64 16.54 10.11
C VAL A 69 -20.72 16.38 8.60
N ARG A 70 -21.63 15.51 8.12
CA ARG A 70 -21.88 15.33 6.68
C ARG A 70 -22.39 16.61 6.02
N ASP A 71 -23.41 17.26 6.60
CA ASP A 71 -23.93 18.53 6.08
C ASP A 71 -22.84 19.60 6.02
N GLN A 72 -22.02 19.70 7.08
CA GLN A 72 -20.87 20.58 7.11
C GLN A 72 -19.86 20.27 6.00
N ALA A 73 -19.52 19.00 5.78
CA ALA A 73 -18.58 18.58 4.74
C ALA A 73 -19.11 18.84 3.31
N LEU A 74 -20.42 18.67 3.09
CA LEU A 74 -21.09 18.97 1.82
C LEU A 74 -21.19 20.47 1.57
N TYR A 75 -21.55 21.25 2.60
CA TYR A 75 -21.54 22.71 2.56
C TYR A 75 -20.15 23.24 2.18
N PHE A 76 -19.09 22.67 2.75
CA PHE A 76 -17.72 23.05 2.42
C PHE A 76 -17.33 22.78 0.96
N HIS A 77 -17.93 21.80 0.30
CA HIS A 77 -17.71 21.56 -1.13
C HIS A 77 -18.52 22.48 -2.03
N ARG A 78 -19.75 22.83 -1.63
CA ARG A 78 -20.68 23.60 -2.46
C ARG A 78 -20.41 25.09 -2.41
N ASP A 79 -20.26 25.65 -1.21
CA ASP A 79 -20.45 27.09 -0.97
C ASP A 79 -19.17 27.82 -0.58
N ARG A 80 -18.02 27.13 -0.58
CA ARG A 80 -16.82 27.69 0.00
C ARG A 80 -16.09 28.66 -0.93
N ILE A 81 -15.93 29.89 -0.42
CA ILE A 81 -15.07 30.94 -0.97
C ILE A 81 -13.90 31.11 0.02
N GLY A 82 -12.69 30.61 -0.29
CA GLY A 82 -11.49 30.75 0.57
C GLY A 82 -10.49 29.58 0.53
N ALA A 83 -9.33 29.72 1.19
CA ALA A 83 -8.20 28.75 1.19
C ALA A 83 -8.54 27.44 1.94
N PRO A 84 -8.21 26.22 1.44
CA PRO A 84 -8.67 24.87 1.93
C PRO A 84 -8.79 24.71 3.46
N PRO A 85 -9.79 24.00 4.02
CA PRO A 85 -9.71 23.59 5.41
C PRO A 85 -8.65 22.49 5.52
N TYR A 86 -7.72 22.63 6.45
CA TYR A 86 -6.65 21.66 6.72
C TYR A 86 -7.24 20.39 7.40
N GLY A 87 -8.00 19.60 6.63
CA GLY A 87 -8.48 18.26 7.02
C GLY A 87 -7.66 17.12 6.40
N LEU A 88 -6.76 17.46 5.48
CA LEU A 88 -5.68 16.64 4.97
C LEU A 88 -4.42 17.49 5.09
N ASN A 89 -3.37 16.95 5.72
CA ASN A 89 -2.09 17.63 5.90
C ASN A 89 -1.56 18.09 4.53
N GLY A 90 -1.67 19.38 4.22
CA GLY A 90 -1.35 19.91 2.90
C GLY A 90 -0.39 21.09 2.99
N ASP A 91 0.76 20.97 2.34
CA ASP A 91 1.76 22.05 2.25
C ASP A 91 1.36 23.13 1.24
N LEU A 92 1.61 24.40 1.59
CA LEU A 92 1.34 25.57 0.76
C LEU A 92 2.32 25.67 -0.43
N GLY A 93 1.80 25.51 -1.66
CA GLY A 93 2.21 26.16 -2.92
C GLY A 93 3.65 26.00 -3.43
N LEU A 94 4.68 26.37 -2.66
CA LEU A 94 6.07 26.27 -3.08
C LEU A 94 6.65 24.93 -2.62
N ARG A 95 6.57 23.93 -3.50
CA ARG A 95 7.22 22.62 -3.30
C ARG A 95 8.60 22.63 -3.95
N TYR A 96 9.61 22.15 -3.24
CA TYR A 96 10.96 21.99 -3.79
C TYR A 96 10.97 20.78 -4.74
N GLN A 97 10.73 21.01 -6.03
CA GLN A 97 10.48 19.98 -7.06
C GLN A 97 9.21 19.14 -6.78
N SER A 98 8.49 18.68 -7.81
CA SER A 98 7.32 17.82 -7.56
C SER A 98 7.76 16.49 -6.95
N VAL A 99 7.02 16.01 -5.96
CA VAL A 99 7.22 14.75 -5.24
C VAL A 99 7.06 13.55 -6.18
N GLY A 100 6.08 13.59 -7.10
CA GLY A 100 5.92 12.61 -8.18
C GLY A 100 6.98 12.72 -9.30
N GLY A 101 7.98 13.59 -9.13
CA GLY A 101 9.05 13.78 -10.11
C GLY A 101 8.54 14.23 -11.48
N ARG A 102 9.11 13.65 -12.54
CA ARG A 102 8.76 13.94 -13.95
C ARG A 102 7.45 13.26 -14.41
N ILE A 103 6.77 12.50 -13.55
CA ILE A 103 5.57 11.72 -13.86
C ILE A 103 4.43 12.16 -12.92
N PRO A 104 3.75 13.29 -13.19
CA PRO A 104 2.69 13.83 -12.33
C PRO A 104 1.36 13.05 -12.44
N HIS A 105 1.37 11.81 -12.94
CA HIS A 105 0.15 11.02 -13.14
C HIS A 105 -0.60 10.78 -11.81
N GLN A 106 0.15 10.47 -10.75
CA GLN A 106 -0.38 10.31 -9.39
C GLN A 106 -0.94 11.59 -8.76
N ASP A 107 -0.55 12.78 -9.24
CA ASP A 107 -0.98 14.07 -8.66
C ASP A 107 -2.49 14.33 -8.90
N GLY A 108 -3.11 13.52 -9.76
CA GLY A 108 -4.54 13.40 -9.92
C GLY A 108 -4.84 12.49 -11.10
N LEU A 109 -5.44 11.33 -10.86
CA LEU A 109 -5.86 10.43 -11.93
C LEU A 109 -7.05 11.04 -12.69
N ARG A 110 -6.80 11.93 -13.65
CA ARG A 110 -7.81 12.67 -14.43
C ARG A 110 -8.03 12.09 -15.83
N GLU A 111 -7.61 10.85 -16.05
CA GLU A 111 -7.90 10.09 -17.25
C GLU A 111 -9.37 10.16 -17.64
N LYS A 112 -9.61 10.33 -18.94
CA LYS A 112 -10.95 10.25 -19.51
C LYS A 112 -11.45 8.80 -19.43
N VAL A 113 -12.57 8.63 -18.74
CA VAL A 113 -13.30 7.37 -18.66
C VAL A 113 -14.63 7.55 -19.38
N GLU A 114 -14.81 6.85 -20.49
CA GLU A 114 -16.04 6.94 -21.31
C GLU A 114 -17.13 5.99 -20.82
N ASP A 115 -16.74 4.90 -20.16
CA ASP A 115 -17.67 3.96 -19.53
C ASP A 115 -18.30 4.60 -18.28
N THR A 116 -19.62 4.75 -18.32
CA THR A 116 -20.43 5.31 -17.23
C THR A 116 -21.29 4.26 -16.53
N SER A 117 -21.14 2.98 -16.89
CA SER A 117 -21.90 1.87 -16.30
C SER A 117 -21.46 1.52 -14.87
N VAL A 118 -20.22 1.88 -14.53
CA VAL A 118 -19.61 1.70 -13.19
C VAL A 118 -18.88 2.98 -12.79
N HIS A 119 -18.51 3.08 -11.50
CA HIS A 119 -17.71 4.21 -11.03
C HIS A 119 -16.36 4.29 -11.78
N ARG A 120 -15.89 5.51 -12.08
CA ARG A 120 -14.69 5.74 -12.91
C ARG A 120 -13.45 5.00 -12.41
N ASP A 121 -13.27 4.92 -11.10
CA ASP A 121 -12.10 4.30 -10.49
C ASP A 121 -12.11 2.79 -10.74
N VAL A 122 -13.28 2.14 -10.86
CA VAL A 122 -13.38 0.73 -11.28
C VAL A 122 -12.78 0.55 -12.67
N THR A 123 -13.10 1.44 -13.60
CA THR A 123 -12.58 1.37 -14.97
C THR A 123 -11.06 1.60 -15.01
N LEU A 124 -10.55 2.54 -14.22
CA LEU A 124 -9.10 2.78 -14.12
C LEU A 124 -8.37 1.60 -13.49
N THR A 125 -8.89 1.05 -12.39
CA THR A 125 -8.36 -0.16 -11.77
C THR A 125 -8.34 -1.32 -12.77
N ARG A 126 -9.44 -1.55 -13.53
CA ARG A 126 -9.47 -2.58 -14.59
C ARG A 126 -8.39 -2.37 -15.65
N ARG A 127 -8.18 -1.13 -16.11
CA ARG A 127 -7.11 -0.81 -17.08
C ARG A 127 -5.73 -1.16 -16.54
N ALA A 128 -5.46 -0.80 -15.28
CA ALA A 128 -4.21 -1.14 -14.60
C ALA A 128 -4.06 -2.65 -14.47
N MET A 129 -5.11 -3.35 -14.01
CA MET A 129 -5.12 -4.79 -13.86
C MET A 129 -4.81 -5.55 -15.15
N ASP A 130 -5.49 -5.18 -16.24
CA ASP A 130 -5.31 -5.79 -17.56
C ASP A 130 -3.92 -5.48 -18.16
N SER A 131 -3.34 -4.32 -17.81
CA SER A 131 -2.04 -3.89 -18.32
C SER A 131 -0.87 -4.49 -17.53
N LEU A 132 -1.00 -4.62 -16.21
CA LEU A 132 -0.03 -5.31 -15.36
C LEU A 132 -0.14 -6.83 -15.50
N GLY A 133 -1.34 -7.32 -15.86
CA GLY A 133 -1.63 -8.74 -15.99
C GLY A 133 -1.86 -9.42 -14.65
N VAL A 134 -2.73 -8.84 -13.83
CA VAL A 134 -3.08 -9.33 -12.49
C VAL A 134 -4.54 -9.79 -12.41
N ASP A 135 -4.79 -10.82 -11.61
CA ASP A 135 -6.12 -11.40 -11.38
C ASP A 135 -6.89 -10.68 -10.28
N ASN A 136 -6.18 -10.23 -9.26
CA ASN A 136 -6.72 -9.44 -8.15
C ASN A 136 -5.83 -8.23 -7.89
N MET A 137 -6.46 -7.14 -7.46
CA MET A 137 -5.76 -5.92 -7.06
C MET A 137 -6.38 -5.38 -5.77
N VAL A 138 -5.54 -5.18 -4.75
CA VAL A 138 -5.90 -4.53 -3.50
C VAL A 138 -5.71 -3.03 -3.68
N VAL A 139 -6.78 -2.24 -3.49
CA VAL A 139 -6.75 -0.79 -3.74
C VAL A 139 -6.76 0.00 -2.42
N PHE A 140 -5.72 0.78 -2.16
CA PHE A 140 -5.58 1.68 -1.02
C PHE A 140 -5.94 3.13 -1.38
N PRO A 141 -6.33 3.94 -0.39
CA PRO A 141 -6.35 5.39 -0.58
C PRO A 141 -4.91 5.94 -0.69
N THR A 142 -4.76 7.20 -1.14
CA THR A 142 -3.46 7.89 -1.18
C THR A 142 -3.37 8.96 -0.07
N PRO A 143 -3.96 10.18 -0.17
CA PRO A 143 -3.91 11.16 0.93
C PRO A 143 -4.40 10.69 2.30
N MET A 144 -5.38 9.78 2.38
CA MET A 144 -5.89 9.29 3.67
C MET A 144 -4.90 8.44 4.45
N LEU A 145 -3.77 8.01 3.85
CA LEU A 145 -2.69 7.37 4.59
C LEU A 145 -2.08 8.28 5.68
N PHE A 146 -2.31 9.60 5.60
CA PHE A 146 -1.88 10.56 6.63
C PHE A 146 -2.90 10.80 7.74
N LEU A 147 -4.07 10.15 7.72
CA LEU A 147 -5.11 10.38 8.75
C LEU A 147 -4.66 10.03 10.17
N GLY A 148 -3.69 9.12 10.31
CA GLY A 148 -3.10 8.76 11.61
C GLY A 148 -2.42 9.94 12.33
N LEU A 149 -2.09 11.01 11.61
CA LEU A 149 -1.49 12.25 12.13
C LEU A 149 -2.53 13.35 12.41
N HIS A 150 -3.81 13.14 12.10
CA HIS A 150 -4.81 14.19 12.28
C HIS A 150 -4.93 14.55 13.78
N PRO A 151 -4.86 15.84 14.17
CA PRO A 151 -4.84 16.24 15.59
C PRO A 151 -6.17 15.96 16.31
N GLN A 152 -7.25 15.78 15.56
CA GLN A 152 -8.57 15.38 16.04
C GLN A 152 -8.84 13.91 15.64
N PRO A 153 -8.79 12.95 16.57
CA PRO A 153 -9.05 11.54 16.28
C PRO A 153 -10.42 11.27 15.64
N GLU A 154 -11.42 12.11 15.93
CA GLU A 154 -12.77 12.01 15.37
C GLU A 154 -12.78 12.17 13.85
N MET A 155 -11.87 12.96 13.29
CA MET A 155 -11.72 13.08 11.83
C MET A 155 -11.20 11.80 11.20
N GLU A 156 -10.26 11.09 11.85
CA GLU A 156 -9.82 9.76 11.41
C GLU A 156 -11.03 8.80 11.40
N VAL A 157 -11.88 8.85 12.43
CA VAL A 157 -13.11 8.04 12.53
C VAL A 157 -14.10 8.36 11.40
N TRP A 158 -14.49 9.62 11.22
CA TRP A 158 -15.50 10.00 10.23
C TRP A 158 -15.05 9.67 8.81
N LEU A 159 -13.80 10.00 8.47
CA LEU A 159 -13.28 9.82 7.12
C LEU A 159 -12.99 8.35 6.78
N SER A 160 -12.36 7.59 7.69
CA SER A 160 -12.09 6.16 7.44
C SER A 160 -13.37 5.36 7.28
N ARG A 161 -14.38 5.60 8.13
CA ARG A 161 -15.68 4.92 8.04
C ARG A 161 -16.43 5.29 6.75
N ALA A 162 -16.46 6.57 6.40
CA ALA A 162 -17.09 7.04 5.17
C ALA A 162 -16.43 6.40 3.93
N TYR A 163 -15.10 6.41 3.89
CA TYR A 163 -14.32 5.79 2.82
C TYR A 163 -14.53 4.28 2.72
N ASN A 164 -14.52 3.56 3.83
CA ASN A 164 -14.78 2.12 3.84
C ASN A 164 -16.17 1.77 3.28
N LYS A 165 -17.19 2.61 3.52
CA LYS A 165 -18.54 2.42 2.96
C LYS A 165 -18.59 2.77 1.48
N TRP A 166 -17.97 3.87 1.08
CA TRP A 166 -17.86 4.29 -0.32
C TRP A 166 -17.14 3.22 -1.16
N MET A 167 -16.01 2.69 -0.68
CA MET A 167 -15.27 1.59 -1.34
C MET A 167 -16.15 0.36 -1.55
N GLN A 168 -16.89 -0.06 -0.51
CA GLN A 168 -17.80 -1.20 -0.59
C GLN A 168 -18.91 -0.99 -1.63
N GLU A 169 -19.54 0.18 -1.65
CA GLU A 169 -20.67 0.43 -2.53
C GLU A 169 -20.25 0.71 -3.97
N LYS A 170 -19.17 1.48 -4.19
CA LYS A 170 -18.80 1.98 -5.52
C LYS A 170 -17.81 1.10 -6.27
N LEU A 171 -16.84 0.50 -5.56
CA LEU A 171 -15.75 -0.24 -6.19
C LEU A 171 -15.95 -1.76 -6.04
N LEU A 172 -16.09 -2.25 -4.80
CA LEU A 172 -16.14 -3.70 -4.52
C LEU A 172 -17.41 -4.38 -5.03
N SER A 173 -18.49 -3.62 -5.22
CA SER A 173 -19.74 -4.13 -5.78
C SER A 173 -19.67 -4.36 -7.29
N ALA A 174 -18.72 -3.72 -7.98
CA ALA A 174 -18.68 -3.62 -9.45
C ALA A 174 -17.76 -4.65 -10.12
N ASP A 175 -16.72 -5.13 -9.43
CA ASP A 175 -15.79 -6.15 -9.95
C ASP A 175 -15.19 -6.97 -8.81
N ASP A 176 -15.43 -8.29 -8.81
CA ASP A 176 -14.96 -9.22 -7.76
C ASP A 176 -13.45 -9.34 -7.69
N ARG A 177 -12.74 -8.88 -8.73
CA ARG A 177 -11.28 -8.89 -8.78
C ARG A 177 -10.67 -7.77 -7.94
N ILE A 178 -11.40 -6.67 -7.72
CA ILE A 178 -10.97 -5.55 -6.89
C ILE A 178 -11.17 -5.93 -5.42
N LYS A 179 -10.11 -5.79 -4.63
CA LYS A 179 -10.08 -6.13 -3.21
C LYS A 179 -9.72 -4.91 -2.39
N PHE A 180 -10.01 -4.97 -1.10
CA PHE A 180 -9.77 -3.88 -0.17
C PHE A 180 -9.36 -4.39 1.20
N LEU A 181 -8.46 -3.65 1.84
CA LEU A 181 -8.20 -3.76 3.27
C LEU A 181 -8.88 -2.58 3.96
N ALA A 182 -9.88 -2.86 4.81
CA ALA A 182 -10.64 -1.80 5.46
C ALA A 182 -9.73 -0.94 6.35
N VAL A 183 -9.78 0.38 6.15
CA VAL A 183 -8.94 1.32 6.90
C VAL A 183 -9.46 1.43 8.32
N LEU A 184 -8.58 1.23 9.31
CA LEU A 184 -8.92 1.30 10.72
C LEU A 184 -8.67 2.71 11.28
N PRO A 185 -9.66 3.34 11.96
CA PRO A 185 -9.46 4.60 12.68
C PRO A 185 -8.70 4.36 13.99
N TYR A 186 -7.39 4.18 13.85
CA TYR A 186 -6.60 3.47 14.83
C TYR A 186 -6.13 4.36 16.00
N ASN A 187 -6.32 5.69 15.95
CA ASN A 187 -6.21 6.51 17.17
C ASN A 187 -7.33 6.20 18.18
N THR A 188 -8.46 5.64 17.73
CA THR A 188 -9.64 5.30 18.54
C THR A 188 -9.94 3.79 18.46
N PRO A 189 -9.34 2.96 19.36
CA PRO A 189 -9.43 1.49 19.29
C PRO A 189 -10.86 0.95 19.21
N GLU A 190 -11.80 1.54 19.95
CA GLU A 190 -13.19 1.11 19.98
C GLU A 190 -13.88 1.29 18.62
N GLU A 191 -13.51 2.33 17.87
CA GLU A 191 -14.03 2.56 16.52
C GLU A 191 -13.36 1.62 15.51
N SER A 192 -12.08 1.28 15.70
CA SER A 192 -11.42 0.24 14.91
C SER A 192 -12.09 -1.13 15.10
N GLU A 193 -12.47 -1.47 16.33
CA GLU A 193 -13.22 -2.69 16.65
C GLU A 193 -14.61 -2.69 15.99
N ARG A 194 -15.31 -1.54 15.94
CA ARG A 194 -16.57 -1.41 15.20
C ARG A 194 -16.37 -1.62 13.70
N VAL A 195 -15.32 -1.06 13.11
CA VAL A 195 -15.01 -1.31 11.69
C VAL A 195 -14.81 -2.80 11.43
N VAL A 196 -14.08 -3.52 12.29
CA VAL A 196 -13.92 -4.99 12.18
C VAL A 196 -15.28 -5.69 12.23
N GLN A 197 -16.15 -5.33 13.17
CA GLN A 197 -17.50 -5.93 13.28
C GLN A 197 -18.37 -5.68 12.05
N GLU A 198 -18.33 -4.48 11.49
CA GLU A 198 -19.17 -4.08 10.35
C GLU A 198 -18.68 -4.66 9.02
N THR A 199 -17.37 -4.89 8.88
CA THR A 199 -16.72 -5.25 7.61
C THR A 199 -16.31 -6.72 7.50
N ALA A 200 -16.21 -7.45 8.62
CA ALA A 200 -15.92 -8.87 8.59
C ALA A 200 -16.94 -9.65 7.73
N GLY A 201 -16.44 -10.43 6.77
CA GLY A 201 -17.26 -11.21 5.85
C GLY A 201 -17.95 -10.42 4.74
N LYS A 202 -17.71 -9.10 4.62
CA LYS A 202 -18.19 -8.31 3.49
C LYS A 202 -17.41 -8.66 2.22
N LYS A 203 -18.14 -8.76 1.10
CA LYS A 203 -17.57 -9.09 -0.20
C LYS A 203 -16.47 -8.08 -0.58
N GLY A 204 -15.33 -8.57 -1.03
CA GLY A 204 -14.20 -7.76 -1.49
C GLY A 204 -13.29 -7.23 -0.37
N ILE A 205 -13.73 -7.24 0.90
CA ILE A 205 -12.88 -6.91 2.04
C ILE A 205 -12.14 -8.16 2.48
N ILE A 206 -10.80 -8.13 2.41
CA ILE A 206 -9.94 -9.29 2.66
C ILE A 206 -8.95 -9.08 3.81
N GLY A 207 -9.07 -7.97 4.53
CA GLY A 207 -8.27 -7.65 5.73
C GLY A 207 -8.41 -6.20 6.12
N TYR A 208 -7.45 -5.72 6.91
CA TYR A 208 -7.49 -4.41 7.55
C TYR A 208 -6.19 -3.65 7.37
N ALA A 209 -6.28 -2.34 7.16
CA ALA A 209 -5.13 -1.47 6.95
C ALA A 209 -4.99 -0.44 8.08
N ILE A 210 -3.76 -0.31 8.56
CA ILE A 210 -3.34 0.73 9.49
C ILE A 210 -2.29 1.58 8.76
N PRO A 211 -2.57 2.86 8.46
CA PRO A 211 -1.53 3.73 7.96
C PRO A 211 -0.44 3.92 9.01
N SER A 212 0.82 3.65 8.67
CA SER A 212 1.93 3.58 9.62
C SER A 212 2.42 4.94 10.08
N THR A 213 2.16 5.99 9.31
CA THR A 213 2.47 7.37 9.65
C THR A 213 1.51 7.86 10.76
N ARG A 214 1.87 7.58 12.01
CA ARG A 214 1.07 7.88 13.20
C ARG A 214 1.93 7.98 14.45
N HIS A 215 1.41 8.64 15.47
CA HIS A 215 2.03 8.67 16.81
C HIS A 215 1.52 7.57 17.75
N ALA A 216 0.41 6.91 17.39
CA ALA A 216 -0.21 5.93 18.26
C ALA A 216 0.69 4.67 18.40
N PRO A 217 1.04 4.25 19.64
CA PRO A 217 1.98 3.15 19.86
C PRO A 217 1.31 1.79 19.62
N VAL A 218 1.66 1.12 18.54
CA VAL A 218 0.99 -0.13 18.09
C VAL A 218 1.05 -1.29 19.10
N HIS A 219 2.00 -1.29 20.03
CA HIS A 219 2.12 -2.35 21.03
C HIS A 219 1.21 -2.15 22.26
N HIS A 220 0.55 -1.00 22.40
CA HIS A 220 -0.17 -0.65 23.62
C HIS A 220 -1.34 -1.59 23.91
N ASN A 221 -1.56 -1.90 25.20
CA ASN A 221 -2.58 -2.87 25.64
C ASN A 221 -4.02 -2.56 25.19
N LYS A 222 -4.31 -1.29 24.87
CA LYS A 222 -5.61 -0.85 24.36
C LYS A 222 -5.99 -1.50 23.01
N TYR A 223 -5.03 -2.02 22.25
CA TYR A 223 -5.27 -2.68 20.96
C TYR A 223 -5.41 -4.20 21.04
N MET A 224 -5.20 -4.81 22.21
CA MET A 224 -5.15 -6.28 22.32
C MET A 224 -6.48 -6.94 21.98
N ARG A 225 -7.60 -6.27 22.30
CA ARG A 225 -8.93 -6.72 21.91
C ARG A 225 -9.13 -6.60 20.40
N LEU A 226 -8.74 -5.47 19.80
CA LEU A 226 -8.72 -5.29 18.35
C LEU A 226 -7.94 -6.41 17.64
N TYR A 227 -6.72 -6.73 18.09
CA TYR A 227 -5.90 -7.80 17.50
C TYR A 227 -6.53 -9.19 17.66
N ARG A 228 -7.13 -9.47 18.82
CA ARG A 228 -7.91 -10.70 19.02
C ARG A 228 -9.04 -10.80 18.00
N MET A 229 -9.81 -9.72 17.84
CA MET A 229 -10.94 -9.68 16.91
C MET A 229 -10.49 -9.89 15.47
N ILE A 230 -9.40 -9.24 15.03
CA ILE A 230 -8.86 -9.45 13.68
C ILE A 230 -8.39 -10.90 13.51
N GLU A 231 -7.65 -11.45 14.48
CA GLU A 231 -7.19 -12.85 14.45
C GLU A 231 -8.36 -13.83 14.31
N GLU A 232 -9.46 -13.61 15.03
CA GLU A 232 -10.67 -14.44 14.97
C GLU A 232 -11.36 -14.39 13.59
N THR A 233 -11.21 -13.31 12.83
CA THR A 233 -11.70 -13.26 11.44
C THR A 233 -10.88 -14.12 10.48
N GLY A 234 -9.65 -14.49 10.84
CA GLY A 234 -8.69 -15.16 9.96
C GLY A 234 -8.08 -14.28 8.86
N MET A 235 -8.47 -13.00 8.81
CA MET A 235 -7.93 -12.00 7.88
C MET A 235 -6.67 -11.32 8.44
N PRO A 236 -5.75 -10.84 7.59
CA PRO A 236 -4.56 -10.10 8.01
C PRO A 236 -4.87 -8.67 8.43
N VAL A 237 -3.92 -8.10 9.18
CA VAL A 237 -3.78 -6.65 9.39
C VAL A 237 -2.49 -6.17 8.70
N SER A 238 -2.53 -5.03 8.04
CA SER A 238 -1.39 -4.43 7.37
C SER A 238 -1.00 -3.08 7.97
N PHE A 239 0.28 -2.76 7.82
CA PHE A 239 0.90 -1.49 8.15
C PHE A 239 1.43 -0.86 6.87
N HIS A 240 0.70 0.13 6.36
CA HIS A 240 1.02 0.81 5.11
C HIS A 240 1.99 1.95 5.33
N ALA A 241 3.10 1.94 4.61
CA ALA A 241 4.12 2.97 4.74
C ALA A 241 3.59 4.36 4.35
N GLY A 242 4.43 5.34 4.69
CA GLY A 242 4.23 6.74 4.38
C GLY A 242 5.25 7.57 5.17
N TYR A 243 5.69 8.68 4.60
CA TYR A 243 6.70 9.54 5.22
C TYR A 243 6.06 10.67 6.06
N HIS A 244 6.80 11.22 7.02
CA HIS A 244 6.39 12.43 7.71
C HIS A 244 7.60 13.29 8.01
N TRP A 245 7.69 14.44 7.36
CA TRP A 245 8.86 15.32 7.48
C TRP A 245 9.04 15.89 8.89
N ASP A 246 7.93 16.12 9.59
CA ASP A 246 7.95 16.63 10.96
C ASP A 246 8.14 15.53 12.01
N ASP A 247 8.35 14.27 11.60
CA ASP A 247 8.78 13.23 12.53
C ASP A 247 10.10 13.65 13.19
N PRO A 248 10.19 13.68 14.54
CA PRO A 248 11.39 14.13 15.24
C PRO A 248 12.67 13.41 14.82
N SER A 249 12.57 12.15 14.39
CA SER A 249 13.72 11.33 13.96
C SER A 249 14.17 11.60 12.51
N LEU A 250 13.33 12.23 11.69
CA LEU A 250 13.61 12.54 10.28
C LEU A 250 13.76 14.04 10.00
N LYS A 251 13.58 14.89 11.01
CA LYS A 251 13.56 16.36 10.89
C LYS A 251 14.83 16.98 10.27
N THR A 252 15.97 16.29 10.31
CA THR A 252 17.24 16.76 9.73
C THR A 252 17.42 16.39 8.26
N VAL A 253 16.56 15.51 7.72
CA VAL A 253 16.57 15.14 6.30
C VAL A 253 16.03 16.31 5.49
N ASN A 254 16.85 16.88 4.61
CA ASN A 254 16.51 18.13 3.90
C ASN A 254 16.21 17.94 2.41
N ARG A 255 16.22 16.70 1.90
CA ARG A 255 15.95 16.35 0.50
C ARG A 255 14.89 15.26 0.42
N PHE A 256 14.01 15.37 -0.57
CA PHE A 256 12.95 14.38 -0.76
C PHE A 256 13.51 12.99 -1.06
N LEU A 257 14.60 12.88 -1.83
CA LEU A 257 15.28 11.59 -2.04
C LEU A 257 15.60 10.87 -0.73
N GLY A 258 16.13 11.59 0.27
CA GLY A 258 16.41 11.02 1.60
C GLY A 258 15.14 10.76 2.41
N MET A 259 14.14 11.64 2.31
CA MET A 259 12.86 11.47 3.01
C MET A 259 12.06 10.29 2.46
N HIS A 260 12.10 10.06 1.15
CA HIS A 260 11.46 8.92 0.51
C HIS A 260 12.15 7.62 0.94
N ALA A 261 13.48 7.56 0.81
CA ALA A 261 14.26 6.37 1.13
C ALA A 261 14.19 5.98 2.62
N LEU A 262 14.17 6.94 3.53
CA LEU A 262 14.12 6.66 4.98
C LEU A 262 12.68 6.66 5.51
N GLY A 263 11.89 7.66 5.14
CA GLY A 263 10.59 7.95 5.73
C GLY A 263 9.51 6.91 5.44
N PHE A 264 9.55 6.21 4.30
CA PHE A 264 8.62 5.10 4.04
C PHE A 264 8.97 3.85 4.84
N ALA A 265 10.25 3.57 5.07
CA ALA A 265 10.66 2.42 5.89
C ALA A 265 10.54 2.70 7.40
N TRP A 266 10.79 3.95 7.82
CA TRP A 266 11.06 4.26 9.23
C TRP A 266 9.90 3.97 10.19
N PRO A 267 8.64 4.37 9.92
CA PRO A 267 7.53 4.02 10.79
C PRO A 267 7.35 2.50 10.92
N ASN A 268 7.51 1.74 9.83
CA ASN A 268 7.41 0.29 9.85
C ASN A 268 8.57 -0.36 10.62
N ILE A 269 9.80 0.16 10.53
CA ILE A 269 10.92 -0.28 11.38
C ILE A 269 10.56 -0.12 12.87
N VAL A 270 10.04 1.04 13.27
CA VAL A 270 9.67 1.33 14.66
C VAL A 270 8.49 0.47 15.11
N HIS A 271 7.45 0.34 14.29
CA HIS A 271 6.26 -0.45 14.61
C HIS A 271 6.59 -1.95 14.67
N CYS A 272 7.37 -2.48 13.72
CA CYS A 272 7.81 -3.87 13.71
C CYS A 272 8.67 -4.19 14.94
N THR A 273 9.62 -3.31 15.29
CA THR A 273 10.42 -3.45 16.52
C THR A 273 9.52 -3.60 17.75
N ASN A 274 8.57 -2.69 17.92
CA ASN A 274 7.64 -2.73 19.03
C ASN A 274 6.73 -3.97 18.98
N TRP A 275 6.28 -4.36 17.80
CA TRP A 275 5.41 -5.52 17.58
C TRP A 275 6.08 -6.82 18.03
N ILE A 276 7.34 -7.01 17.63
CA ILE A 276 8.11 -8.21 17.96
C ILE A 276 8.50 -8.20 19.44
N LEU A 277 9.15 -7.14 19.93
CA LEU A 277 9.68 -7.11 21.30
C LEU A 277 8.61 -7.19 22.39
N ASN A 278 7.40 -6.70 22.11
CA ASN A 278 6.25 -6.82 23.03
C ASN A 278 5.51 -8.18 22.90
N GLY A 279 6.03 -9.12 22.12
CA GLY A 279 5.49 -10.48 22.02
C GLY A 279 4.11 -10.57 21.37
N ILE A 280 3.75 -9.63 20.50
CA ILE A 280 2.44 -9.64 19.81
C ILE A 280 2.23 -10.94 19.02
N PRO A 281 3.22 -11.45 18.23
CA PRO A 281 3.08 -12.75 17.56
C PRO A 281 2.90 -13.95 18.51
N ILE A 282 3.34 -13.84 19.77
CA ILE A 282 3.19 -14.91 20.77
C ILE A 282 1.79 -14.89 21.35
N ARG A 283 1.26 -13.68 21.56
CA ARG A 283 -0.10 -13.49 22.08
C ARG A 283 -1.18 -13.80 21.03
N PHE A 284 -0.89 -13.53 19.76
CA PHE A 284 -1.79 -13.75 18.62
C PHE A 284 -1.07 -14.55 17.52
N PRO A 285 -0.79 -15.84 17.74
CA PRO A 285 0.03 -16.65 16.83
C PRO A 285 -0.59 -16.90 15.46
N LYS A 286 -1.90 -16.66 15.29
CA LYS A 286 -2.62 -16.79 14.01
C LYS A 286 -2.85 -15.43 13.34
N LEU A 287 -2.55 -14.33 14.02
CA LEU A 287 -2.67 -13.00 13.43
C LEU A 287 -1.58 -12.81 12.38
N LYS A 288 -2.00 -12.63 11.13
CA LYS A 288 -1.12 -12.37 10.00
C LYS A 288 -0.86 -10.86 9.92
N VAL A 289 0.41 -10.45 9.87
CA VAL A 289 0.82 -9.04 9.74
C VAL A 289 1.54 -8.81 8.43
N ILE A 290 1.17 -7.76 7.71
CA ILE A 290 1.79 -7.37 6.44
C ILE A 290 2.43 -5.98 6.57
N TRP A 291 3.70 -5.84 6.23
CA TRP A 291 4.40 -4.56 6.11
C TRP A 291 4.40 -4.15 4.64
N ILE A 292 3.71 -3.06 4.32
CA ILE A 292 3.42 -2.63 2.95
C ILE A 292 4.24 -1.37 2.62
N GLU A 293 4.79 -1.31 1.41
CA GLU A 293 5.40 -0.12 0.75
C GLU A 293 6.64 0.46 1.49
N SER A 294 7.36 -0.36 2.25
CA SER A 294 8.60 0.07 2.96
C SER A 294 9.89 -0.36 2.27
N GLY A 295 9.80 -0.94 1.08
CA GLY A 295 10.86 -1.78 0.53
C GLY A 295 11.17 -2.97 1.43
N ILE A 296 12.26 -3.67 1.14
CA ILE A 296 12.62 -4.91 1.86
C ILE A 296 14.01 -4.88 2.47
N ALA A 297 14.88 -3.92 2.07
CA ALA A 297 16.25 -3.85 2.57
C ALA A 297 16.35 -3.55 4.08
N TRP A 298 15.32 -2.95 4.69
CA TRP A 298 15.28 -2.67 6.13
C TRP A 298 15.13 -3.94 6.99
N ALA A 299 14.45 -4.96 6.46
CA ALA A 299 14.12 -6.17 7.20
C ALA A 299 15.37 -6.94 7.67
N PRO A 300 16.36 -7.28 6.82
CA PRO A 300 17.56 -7.98 7.27
C PRO A 300 18.42 -7.15 8.24
N PHE A 301 18.42 -5.82 8.12
CA PHE A 301 19.04 -4.94 9.11
C PHE A 301 18.35 -5.10 10.47
N LEU A 302 17.02 -4.98 10.51
CA LEU A 302 16.28 -5.06 11.77
C LEU A 302 16.39 -6.45 12.40
N MET A 303 16.26 -7.51 11.61
CA MET A 303 16.41 -8.90 12.06
C MET A 303 17.74 -9.12 12.78
N GLN A 304 18.86 -8.78 12.13
CA GLN A 304 20.19 -8.93 12.74
C GLN A 304 20.37 -8.04 13.96
N ARG A 305 19.90 -6.79 13.89
CA ARG A 305 20.07 -5.83 14.98
C ARG A 305 19.30 -6.25 16.22
N LEU A 306 18.07 -6.73 16.06
CA LEU A 306 17.26 -7.21 17.18
C LEU A 306 17.78 -8.51 17.76
N ASP A 307 18.24 -9.45 16.94
CA ASP A 307 18.84 -10.70 17.43
C ASP A 307 20.05 -10.45 18.32
N ASP A 308 20.99 -9.62 17.85
CA ASP A 308 22.19 -9.23 18.60
C ASP A 308 21.84 -8.58 19.94
N GLN A 309 20.91 -7.61 19.92
CA GLN A 309 20.49 -6.93 21.14
C GLN A 309 19.69 -7.83 22.09
N PHE A 310 18.86 -8.74 21.57
CA PHE A 310 18.09 -9.69 22.36
C PHE A 310 18.99 -10.68 23.09
N LEU A 311 20.06 -11.19 22.45
CA LEU A 311 21.02 -12.08 23.10
C LEU A 311 21.77 -11.43 24.27
N MET A 312 21.96 -10.11 24.23
CA MET A 312 22.58 -9.35 25.32
C MET A 312 21.58 -8.94 26.41
N ARG A 313 20.31 -8.72 26.06
CA ARG A 313 19.28 -8.16 26.95
C ARG A 313 17.94 -8.91 26.87
N PRO A 314 17.92 -10.23 27.06
CA PRO A 314 16.67 -11.00 26.92
C PRO A 314 15.60 -10.61 27.95
N SER A 315 16.00 -10.01 29.08
CA SER A 315 15.09 -9.49 30.11
C SER A 315 14.18 -8.36 29.62
N GLU A 316 14.57 -7.62 28.58
CA GLU A 316 13.75 -6.54 27.99
C GLU A 316 12.64 -7.07 27.07
N ALA A 317 12.69 -8.36 26.69
CA ALA A 317 11.68 -9.01 25.87
C ALA A 317 11.33 -10.40 26.43
N PRO A 318 10.83 -10.48 27.69
CA PRO A 318 10.74 -11.73 28.46
C PRO A 318 9.77 -12.76 27.86
N HIS A 319 8.86 -12.32 26.99
CA HIS A 319 7.92 -13.17 26.28
C HIS A 319 8.59 -13.99 25.18
N LEU A 320 9.63 -13.47 24.54
CA LEU A 320 10.30 -14.12 23.41
C LEU A 320 11.00 -15.41 23.87
N LYS A 321 10.83 -16.48 23.08
CA LYS A 321 11.45 -17.80 23.28
C LYS A 321 12.37 -18.21 22.14
N ARG A 322 12.41 -17.40 21.09
CA ARG A 322 13.16 -17.54 19.84
C ARG A 322 13.79 -16.20 19.52
N LEU A 323 14.72 -16.17 18.56
CA LEU A 323 15.29 -14.91 18.11
C LEU A 323 14.19 -14.01 17.51
N PRO A 324 14.23 -12.68 17.70
CA PRO A 324 13.32 -11.74 17.03
C PRO A 324 13.17 -11.98 15.53
N SER A 325 14.27 -12.27 14.83
CA SER A 325 14.27 -12.58 13.40
C SER A 325 13.42 -13.80 13.03
N GLU A 326 13.35 -14.81 13.91
CA GLU A 326 12.52 -15.99 13.70
C GLU A 326 11.03 -15.64 13.72
N TYR A 327 10.61 -14.72 14.59
CA TYR A 327 9.23 -14.24 14.60
C TYR A 327 8.93 -13.40 13.35
N MET A 328 9.87 -12.54 12.94
CA MET A 328 9.75 -11.77 11.69
C MET A 328 9.65 -12.67 10.45
N ARG A 329 10.31 -13.83 10.45
CA ARG A 329 10.27 -14.81 9.35
C ARG A 329 8.98 -15.63 9.34
N ASP A 330 8.45 -15.98 10.51
CA ASP A 330 7.32 -16.91 10.60
C ASP A 330 5.94 -16.21 10.71
N HIS A 331 5.91 -14.95 11.14
CA HIS A 331 4.67 -14.22 11.46
C HIS A 331 4.51 -12.88 10.73
N CYS A 332 5.47 -12.46 9.92
CA CYS A 332 5.36 -11.23 9.12
C CYS A 332 5.44 -11.53 7.62
N TRP A 333 4.67 -10.78 6.86
CA TRP A 333 4.70 -10.71 5.40
C TRP A 333 5.15 -9.31 4.97
N TYR A 334 5.72 -9.22 3.78
CA TYR A 334 6.28 -7.99 3.21
C TYR A 334 5.79 -7.84 1.79
N THR A 335 5.72 -6.60 1.29
CA THR A 335 5.45 -6.32 -0.12
C THR A 335 6.73 -6.08 -0.89
N THR A 336 6.70 -6.34 -2.19
CA THR A 336 7.88 -6.17 -3.06
C THR A 336 8.24 -4.71 -3.26
N GLN A 337 7.24 -3.85 -3.54
CA GLN A 337 7.47 -2.46 -3.91
C GLN A 337 7.72 -1.58 -2.66
N PRO A 338 8.62 -0.59 -2.75
CA PRO A 338 9.64 -0.43 -3.81
C PRO A 338 10.79 -1.45 -3.65
N MET A 339 11.05 -2.27 -4.68
CA MET A 339 12.07 -3.32 -4.55
C MET A 339 13.48 -2.79 -4.81
N GLU A 340 14.36 -2.87 -3.80
CA GLU A 340 15.75 -2.41 -3.94
C GLU A 340 16.63 -3.40 -4.72
N ALA A 341 16.60 -3.32 -6.05
CA ALA A 341 17.27 -4.28 -6.96
C ALA A 341 18.63 -3.82 -7.53
N THR A 342 19.16 -2.67 -7.09
CA THR A 342 20.44 -2.13 -7.61
C THR A 342 21.65 -3.03 -7.32
N ASN A 343 21.55 -3.92 -6.33
CA ASN A 343 22.53 -4.95 -6.03
C ASN A 343 21.84 -6.30 -5.80
N LEU A 344 21.88 -7.18 -6.82
CA LEU A 344 21.19 -8.47 -6.78
C LEU A 344 21.65 -9.41 -5.66
N LYS A 345 22.90 -9.32 -5.19
CA LYS A 345 23.37 -10.15 -4.07
C LYS A 345 22.77 -9.70 -2.74
N ALA A 346 22.63 -8.38 -2.55
CA ALA A 346 21.97 -7.83 -1.38
C ALA A 346 20.47 -8.17 -1.40
N LEU A 347 19.85 -8.12 -2.57
CA LEU A 347 18.45 -8.52 -2.76
C LEU A 347 18.23 -10.02 -2.49
N GLU A 348 19.08 -10.89 -3.04
CA GLU A 348 19.04 -12.35 -2.81
C GLU A 348 19.15 -12.66 -1.31
N CYS A 349 20.14 -12.08 -0.62
CA CYS A 349 20.29 -12.21 0.83
C CYS A 349 19.05 -11.72 1.59
N THR A 350 18.48 -10.58 1.19
CA THR A 350 17.25 -10.03 1.78
C THR A 350 16.09 -11.02 1.64
N MET A 351 15.88 -11.55 0.43
CA MET A 351 14.81 -12.52 0.14
C MET A 351 14.99 -13.83 0.90
N GLU A 352 16.22 -14.33 1.05
CA GLU A 352 16.53 -15.50 1.88
C GLU A 352 16.25 -15.23 3.36
N MET A 353 16.63 -14.04 3.85
CA MET A 353 16.47 -13.65 5.25
C MET A 353 15.00 -13.57 5.66
N ILE A 354 14.15 -12.97 4.83
CA ILE A 354 12.71 -12.86 5.10
C ILE A 354 11.89 -14.09 4.70
N LYS A 355 12.53 -15.10 4.08
CA LYS A 355 11.86 -16.29 3.53
C LYS A 355 10.80 -15.91 2.46
N ALA A 356 11.27 -15.20 1.44
CA ALA A 356 10.44 -14.59 0.40
C ALA A 356 9.54 -15.60 -0.34
N ASP A 357 9.97 -16.86 -0.45
CA ASP A 357 9.18 -17.93 -1.06
C ASP A 357 7.81 -18.15 -0.40
N THR A 358 7.65 -17.79 0.88
CA THR A 358 6.36 -17.86 1.59
C THR A 358 5.88 -16.56 2.25
N GLN A 359 6.75 -15.56 2.41
CA GLN A 359 6.47 -14.31 3.14
C GLN A 359 6.40 -13.05 2.25
N LEU A 360 6.89 -13.11 1.01
CA LEU A 360 6.89 -11.95 0.12
C LEU A 360 5.65 -11.97 -0.78
N LEU A 361 5.02 -10.80 -0.91
CA LEU A 361 3.81 -10.56 -1.68
C LEU A 361 4.09 -9.52 -2.77
N PHE A 362 3.70 -9.80 -4.01
CA PHE A 362 3.85 -8.83 -5.09
C PHE A 362 2.93 -7.61 -4.90
N ALA A 363 3.52 -6.44 -5.03
CA ALA A 363 2.89 -5.13 -5.00
C ALA A 363 3.40 -4.34 -6.21
N SER A 364 2.51 -3.61 -6.88
CA SER A 364 2.91 -2.67 -7.93
C SER A 364 3.06 -1.24 -7.43
N ASP A 365 2.25 -0.83 -6.44
CA ASP A 365 2.09 0.57 -6.03
C ASP A 365 1.64 1.50 -7.17
N TRP A 366 0.93 0.94 -8.17
CA TRP A 366 0.36 1.74 -9.23
C TRP A 366 -0.69 2.72 -8.65
N PRO A 367 -0.67 4.03 -8.96
CA PRO A 367 0.02 4.70 -10.07
C PRO A 367 1.22 5.54 -9.64
N HIS A 368 1.86 5.25 -8.52
CA HIS A 368 3.00 6.02 -8.04
C HIS A 368 4.16 6.00 -9.05
N PHE A 369 5.02 7.01 -9.00
CA PHE A 369 6.08 7.23 -9.99
C PHE A 369 7.15 6.12 -9.98
N ASP A 370 7.29 5.42 -8.86
CA ASP A 370 8.21 4.34 -8.57
C ASP A 370 7.51 2.98 -8.44
N PHE A 371 6.38 2.84 -9.13
CA PHE A 371 5.67 1.57 -9.24
C PHE A 371 6.57 0.45 -9.81
N ASP A 372 6.36 -0.77 -9.31
CA ASP A 372 6.98 -1.98 -9.82
C ASP A 372 6.01 -2.74 -10.74
N VAL A 373 6.56 -3.54 -11.67
CA VAL A 373 5.79 -4.40 -12.57
C VAL A 373 6.08 -5.87 -12.27
N PRO A 374 5.20 -6.83 -12.63
CA PRO A 374 5.47 -8.25 -12.37
C PRO A 374 6.79 -8.77 -12.95
N SER A 375 7.34 -8.12 -13.98
CA SER A 375 8.64 -8.50 -14.53
C SER A 375 9.81 -8.31 -13.57
N GLU A 376 9.68 -7.41 -12.60
CA GLU A 376 10.69 -7.22 -11.54
C GLU A 376 10.92 -8.52 -10.76
N ILE A 377 9.89 -9.38 -10.63
CA ILE A 377 10.01 -10.70 -9.98
C ILE A 377 10.39 -11.79 -10.99
N THR A 378 9.76 -11.81 -12.17
CA THR A 378 10.01 -12.91 -13.13
C THR A 378 11.44 -12.91 -13.67
N ASP A 379 12.10 -11.75 -13.67
CA ASP A 379 13.43 -11.57 -14.24
C ASP A 379 14.54 -11.82 -13.21
N LEU A 380 14.21 -12.04 -11.92
CA LEU A 380 15.19 -12.37 -10.89
C LEU A 380 15.84 -13.73 -11.21
N PRO A 381 17.17 -13.80 -11.35
CA PRO A 381 17.85 -15.00 -11.82
C PRO A 381 17.99 -16.08 -10.74
N PHE A 382 17.96 -15.70 -9.46
CA PHE A 382 18.12 -16.60 -8.32
C PHE A 382 16.80 -17.22 -7.84
N LEU A 383 15.65 -16.75 -8.33
CA LEU A 383 14.36 -17.34 -8.00
C LEU A 383 14.00 -18.48 -8.95
N SER A 384 13.56 -19.61 -8.39
CA SER A 384 12.92 -20.68 -9.16
C SER A 384 11.58 -20.21 -9.74
N GLU A 385 11.07 -20.91 -10.76
CA GLU A 385 9.75 -20.60 -11.31
C GLU A 385 8.64 -20.69 -10.25
N GLN A 386 8.71 -21.69 -9.37
CA GLN A 386 7.76 -21.84 -8.27
C GLN A 386 7.84 -20.68 -7.28
N ALA A 387 9.03 -20.22 -6.92
CA ALA A 387 9.19 -19.06 -6.04
C ALA A 387 8.60 -17.79 -6.67
N LYS A 388 8.80 -17.59 -7.98
CA LYS A 388 8.20 -16.48 -8.74
C LYS A 388 6.67 -16.53 -8.70
N ARG A 389 6.07 -17.72 -8.92
CA ARG A 389 4.62 -17.93 -8.80
C ARG A 389 4.10 -17.69 -7.38
N ASN A 390 4.87 -18.11 -6.38
CA ASN A 390 4.51 -17.87 -4.98
C ASN A 390 4.43 -16.38 -4.67
N ILE A 391 5.49 -15.64 -4.99
CA ILE A 391 5.58 -14.19 -4.73
C ILE A 391 4.52 -13.43 -5.52
N LEU A 392 4.34 -13.76 -6.80
CA LEU A 392 3.39 -13.06 -7.67
C LEU A 392 1.93 -13.30 -7.29
N GLY A 393 1.56 -14.40 -6.64
CA GLY A 393 0.15 -14.59 -6.27
C GLY A 393 -0.19 -15.73 -5.32
N LEU A 394 0.54 -16.85 -5.28
CA LEU A 394 0.12 -17.98 -4.42
C LEU A 394 0.28 -17.67 -2.92
N ASN A 395 1.25 -16.83 -2.54
CA ASN A 395 1.37 -16.35 -1.17
C ASN A 395 0.17 -15.46 -0.79
N ALA A 396 -0.23 -14.56 -1.70
CA ALA A 396 -1.42 -13.73 -1.53
C ALA A 396 -2.70 -14.58 -1.47
N ALA A 397 -2.83 -15.61 -2.31
CA ALA A 397 -3.95 -16.54 -2.27
C ALA A 397 -4.09 -17.21 -0.89
N LYS A 398 -2.96 -17.64 -0.31
CA LYS A 398 -2.94 -18.27 1.01
C LYS A 398 -3.25 -17.30 2.14
N ILE A 399 -2.69 -16.09 2.13
CA ILE A 399 -2.87 -15.16 3.25
C ILE A 399 -4.29 -14.57 3.27
N PHE A 400 -4.87 -14.30 2.10
CA PHE A 400 -6.19 -13.69 1.92
C PHE A 400 -7.33 -14.69 1.62
N ASN A 401 -7.04 -15.99 1.55
CA ASN A 401 -7.98 -17.06 1.19
C ASN A 401 -8.66 -16.84 -0.19
N LEU A 402 -7.88 -16.51 -1.22
CA LEU A 402 -8.35 -16.36 -2.59
C LEU A 402 -8.29 -17.68 -3.36
N ASP A 403 -9.19 -17.86 -4.32
CA ASP A 403 -9.11 -18.95 -5.30
C ASP A 403 -7.94 -18.69 -6.26
N PRO A 404 -6.89 -19.53 -6.29
CA PRO A 404 -5.69 -19.31 -7.11
C PRO A 404 -5.90 -19.69 -8.58
N THR A 405 -7.14 -19.67 -9.08
CA THR A 405 -7.45 -19.89 -10.49
C THR A 405 -7.29 -18.58 -11.27
N PRO A 406 -6.41 -18.52 -12.29
CA PRO A 406 -6.30 -17.33 -13.14
C PRO A 406 -7.62 -17.02 -13.83
N VAL A 407 -8.06 -15.76 -13.76
CA VAL A 407 -9.31 -15.24 -14.35
C VAL A 407 -9.06 -14.11 -15.35
N LYS A 408 -7.85 -13.54 -15.37
CA LYS A 408 -7.49 -12.45 -16.29
C LYS A 408 -7.41 -12.89 -17.75
N GLN A 409 -7.58 -11.93 -18.65
CA GLN A 409 -7.40 -12.10 -20.10
C GLN A 409 -6.40 -11.05 -20.60
N LEU A 410 -5.26 -11.48 -21.16
CA LEU A 410 -4.14 -10.59 -21.51
C LEU A 410 -4.18 -10.00 -22.91
#